data_AF-A0A8C7D615-F1
#
_entry.id   AF-A0A8C7D615-F1
#
_cell.length_a   1.000
_cell.length_b   1.000
_cell.length_c   1.000
_cell.angle_alpha   90.00
_cell.angle_beta   90.00
_cell.angle_gamma   90.00
#
_symmetry.space_group_name_H-M   'P 1'
#
loop_
_entity.id
_entity.type
_entity.pdbx_description
1 polymer ?
#
loop_
_entity_poly.entity_id
_entity_poly.type
_entity_poly.pdbx_seq_one_letter_code
_entity_poly.pdbx_strand_id
1 'polypeptide(L)'
;MNYCVLSLLLTLDLATVAVSLSTCSTLDMDQFMKKRIEAIRGQILSKLKLTSPPETYPKPEEVSRDIIAIYNSTRDLLQEKANERAATCERQRSEEEYYAKEVHKIDMQPPYPSETPGRKDDKERDVREGVKPPVVSPIVHSQRRYRWLFFLTV
;
A
#
# COMPACT_ATOMS: atom_id res chain seq x y z
N MET A 1 -15.83 11.72 67.45
CA MET A 1 -16.55 12.44 66.38
C MET A 1 -15.59 13.11 65.38
N ASN A 2 -14.49 13.75 65.82
CA ASN A 2 -13.55 14.45 64.92
C ASN A 2 -12.76 13.53 63.96
N TYR A 3 -12.41 12.31 64.39
CA TYR A 3 -11.68 11.34 63.53
C TYR A 3 -12.49 10.88 62.32
N CYS A 4 -13.81 10.73 62.47
CA CYS A 4 -14.70 10.38 61.35
C CYS A 4 -14.74 11.50 60.31
N VAL A 5 -14.77 12.76 60.76
CA VAL A 5 -14.78 13.93 59.87
C VAL A 5 -13.44 14.06 59.14
N LEU A 6 -12.31 13.92 59.84
CA LEU A 6 -10.98 13.93 59.20
C LEU A 6 -10.83 12.81 58.17
N SER A 7 -11.28 11.60 58.49
CA SER A 7 -11.23 10.47 57.57
C SER A 7 -12.09 10.71 56.33
N LEU A 8 -13.26 11.33 56.49
CA LEU A 8 -14.15 11.66 55.38
C LEU A 8 -13.55 12.74 54.46
N LEU A 9 -12.88 13.74 55.05
CA LEU A 9 -12.18 14.78 54.29
C LEU A 9 -11.00 14.20 53.50
N LEU A 10 -10.23 13.30 54.11
CA LEU A 10 -9.11 12.62 53.45
C LEU A 10 -9.57 11.75 52.27
N THR A 11 -10.65 10.99 52.43
CA THR A 11 -11.17 10.15 51.34
C THR A 11 -11.77 10.98 50.21
N LEU A 12 -12.39 12.12 50.52
CA LEU A 12 -12.95 13.02 49.53
C LEU A 12 -11.84 13.71 48.70
N ASP A 13 -10.76 14.13 49.35
CA ASP A 13 -9.60 14.74 48.69
C ASP A 13 -8.89 13.71 47.80
N LEU A 14 -8.68 12.49 48.32
CA LEU A 14 -8.08 11.39 47.55
C LEU A 14 -8.96 10.98 46.35
N ALA A 15 -10.29 10.97 46.50
CA ALA A 15 -11.21 10.71 45.40
C ALA A 15 -11.16 11.82 44.34
N THR A 16 -11.07 13.09 44.76
CA THR A 16 -10.96 14.24 43.85
C THR A 16 -9.65 14.19 43.06
N VAL A 17 -8.54 13.84 43.72
CA VAL A 17 -7.23 13.63 43.09
C VAL A 17 -7.24 12.41 42.17
N ALA A 18 -7.88 11.31 42.53
CA ALA A 18 -8.01 10.11 41.69
C ALA A 18 -8.86 10.34 40.43
N VAL A 19 -9.94 11.13 40.55
CA VAL A 19 -10.76 11.57 39.41
C VAL A 19 -9.97 12.53 38.52
N SER A 20 -9.15 13.41 39.11
CA SER A 20 -8.28 14.33 38.37
C SER A 20 -7.08 13.64 37.72
N LEU A 21 -6.56 12.54 38.29
CA LEU A 21 -5.54 11.69 37.68
C LEU A 21 -6.13 10.83 36.55
N SER A 22 -7.42 10.50 36.64
CA SER A 22 -8.20 9.87 35.56
C SER A 22 -8.60 10.88 34.48
N THR A 23 -7.67 11.74 34.07
CA THR A 23 -7.79 12.72 32.94
C THR A 23 -8.19 12.10 31.60
N CYS A 24 -8.44 10.79 31.53
CA CYS A 24 -9.05 10.12 30.40
C CYS A 24 -10.52 10.54 30.28
N SER A 25 -10.77 11.66 29.59
CA SER A 25 -12.08 11.99 29.04
C SER A 25 -12.68 10.75 28.38
N THR A 26 -13.97 10.47 28.61
CA THR A 26 -14.70 9.44 27.86
C THR A 26 -14.61 9.78 26.38
N LEU A 27 -13.72 9.09 25.65
CA LEU A 27 -13.55 9.28 24.22
C LEU A 27 -14.80 8.74 23.53
N ASP A 28 -15.60 9.64 22.99
CA ASP A 28 -16.71 9.30 22.12
C ASP A 28 -16.15 8.77 20.80
N MET A 29 -16.06 7.45 20.72
CA MET A 29 -15.55 6.74 19.55
C MET A 29 -16.37 7.07 18.30
N ASP A 30 -17.68 7.36 18.42
CA ASP A 30 -18.52 7.68 17.27
C ASP A 30 -18.14 9.03 16.66
N GLN A 31 -17.87 10.03 17.49
CA GLN A 31 -17.37 11.32 17.02
C GLN A 31 -15.99 11.19 16.38
N PHE A 32 -15.09 10.43 16.99
CA PHE A 32 -13.76 10.20 16.43
C PHE A 32 -13.82 9.48 15.08
N MET A 33 -14.63 8.42 14.97
CA MET A 33 -14.80 7.67 13.73
C MET A 33 -15.40 8.54 12.63
N LYS A 34 -16.39 9.39 12.94
CA LYS A 34 -16.94 10.37 11.98
C LYS A 34 -15.86 11.33 11.47
N LYS A 35 -15.04 11.89 12.38
CA LYS A 35 -13.92 12.77 12.00
C LYS A 35 -12.87 12.05 11.15
N ARG A 36 -12.56 10.80 11.49
CA ARG A 36 -11.63 9.98 10.69
C ARG A 36 -12.17 9.68 9.30
N ILE A 37 -13.44 9.35 9.16
CA ILE A 37 -14.07 9.10 7.86
C ILE A 37 -13.94 10.33 6.95
N GLU A 38 -14.25 11.52 7.47
CA GLU A 38 -14.16 12.76 6.69
C GLU A 38 -12.70 13.11 6.33
N ALA A 39 -11.77 12.89 7.26
CA ALA A 39 -10.34 13.07 6.98
C ALA A 39 -9.84 12.09 5.90
N ILE A 40 -10.24 10.82 5.97
CA ILE A 40 -9.88 9.80 4.96
C ILE A 40 -10.50 10.16 3.61
N ARG A 41 -11.74 10.64 3.57
CA ARG A 41 -12.38 11.11 2.34
C ARG A 41 -11.55 12.22 1.68
N GLY A 42 -11.17 13.25 2.44
CA GLY A 42 -10.33 14.34 1.93
C GLY A 42 -8.95 13.85 1.47
N GLN A 43 -8.35 12.92 2.22
CA GLN A 43 -7.06 12.33 1.88
C GLN A 43 -7.10 11.56 0.55
N ILE A 44 -8.12 10.73 0.35
CA ILE A 44 -8.34 9.96 -0.90
C ILE A 44 -8.48 10.91 -2.09
N LEU A 45 -9.32 11.94 -1.97
CA LEU A 45 -9.57 12.92 -3.03
C LEU A 45 -8.31 13.72 -3.39
N SER A 46 -7.59 14.19 -2.38
CA SER A 46 -6.31 14.91 -2.55
C SER A 46 -5.28 14.06 -3.29
N LYS A 47 -5.13 12.79 -2.89
CA LYS A 47 -4.19 11.85 -3.51
C LYS A 47 -4.53 11.53 -4.96
N LEU A 48 -5.81 11.49 -5.29
CA LEU A 48 -6.29 11.33 -6.66
C LEU A 48 -6.28 12.61 -7.49
N LYS A 49 -6.04 13.77 -6.88
CA LYS A 49 -6.24 15.09 -7.50
C LYS A 49 -7.68 15.30 -7.99
N LEU A 50 -8.65 14.80 -7.23
CA LEU A 50 -10.08 15.04 -7.46
C LEU A 50 -10.62 16.05 -6.44
N THR A 51 -11.51 16.94 -6.88
CA THR A 51 -12.18 17.91 -6.00
C THR A 51 -13.45 17.34 -5.39
N SER A 52 -14.07 16.35 -6.03
CA SER A 52 -15.28 15.66 -5.57
C SER A 52 -15.28 14.20 -6.03
N PRO A 53 -16.06 13.33 -5.36
CA PRO A 53 -16.25 11.95 -5.81
C PRO A 53 -16.86 11.91 -7.23
N PRO A 54 -16.50 10.93 -8.08
CA PRO A 54 -17.13 10.75 -9.38
C PRO A 54 -18.65 10.51 -9.24
N GLU A 55 -19.45 11.13 -10.09
CA GLU A 55 -20.93 11.03 -10.02
C GLU A 55 -21.48 9.67 -10.46
N THR A 56 -20.73 8.96 -11.30
CA THR A 56 -21.16 7.68 -11.86
C THR A 56 -20.36 6.52 -11.28
N TYR A 57 -21.06 5.64 -10.58
CA TYR A 57 -20.55 4.34 -10.17
C TYR A 57 -21.15 3.29 -11.11
N PRO A 58 -20.33 2.63 -11.96
CA PRO A 58 -20.84 1.55 -12.79
C PRO A 58 -21.40 0.43 -11.90
N LYS A 59 -22.41 -0.28 -12.41
CA LYS A 59 -22.98 -1.45 -11.73
C LYS A 59 -21.87 -2.47 -11.46
N PRO A 60 -21.88 -3.22 -10.34
CA PRO A 60 -20.87 -4.24 -10.07
C PRO A 60 -20.90 -5.31 -11.16
N GLU A 61 -20.01 -5.14 -12.14
CA GLU A 61 -19.72 -6.08 -13.22
C GLU A 61 -18.50 -6.92 -12.82
N GLU A 62 -18.41 -8.14 -13.35
CA GLU A 62 -17.24 -8.99 -13.16
C GLU A 62 -16.01 -8.30 -13.77
N VAL A 63 -15.06 -7.94 -12.91
CA VAL A 63 -13.81 -7.28 -13.32
C VAL A 63 -12.94 -8.27 -14.09
N SER A 64 -12.33 -7.83 -15.20
CA SER A 64 -11.46 -8.69 -16.01
C SER A 64 -10.32 -9.32 -15.19
N ARG A 65 -9.98 -10.57 -15.51
CA ARG A 65 -8.90 -11.33 -14.86
C ARG A 65 -7.55 -10.61 -14.93
N ASP A 66 -7.27 -9.88 -16.00
CA ASP A 66 -6.03 -9.13 -16.15
C ASP A 66 -5.92 -8.00 -15.11
N ILE A 67 -7.03 -7.31 -14.84
CA ILE A 67 -7.09 -6.25 -13.84
C ILE A 67 -6.90 -6.84 -12.44
N ILE A 68 -7.51 -8.00 -12.17
CA ILE A 68 -7.35 -8.71 -10.90
C ILE A 68 -5.90 -9.15 -10.72
N ALA A 69 -5.25 -9.66 -11.77
CA ALA A 69 -3.84 -10.04 -11.73
C ALA A 69 -2.93 -8.85 -11.41
N ILE A 70 -3.16 -7.70 -12.07
CA ILE A 70 -2.43 -6.46 -11.80
C ILE A 70 -2.66 -5.98 -10.36
N TYR A 71 -3.91 -6.02 -9.89
CA TYR A 71 -4.25 -5.63 -8.52
C TYR A 71 -3.50 -6.48 -7.49
N ASN A 72 -3.51 -7.81 -7.65
CA ASN A 72 -2.84 -8.72 -6.73
C ASN A 72 -1.33 -8.50 -6.72
N SER A 73 -0.69 -8.43 -7.90
CA SER A 73 0.75 -8.17 -7.97
C SER A 73 1.13 -6.82 -7.36
N THR A 74 0.28 -5.80 -7.54
CA THR A 74 0.51 -4.47 -6.97
C THR A 74 0.34 -4.47 -5.45
N ARG A 75 -0.68 -5.15 -4.94
CA ARG A 75 -0.91 -5.29 -3.50
C ARG A 75 0.30 -5.94 -2.83
N ASP A 76 0.80 -7.03 -3.41
CA ASP A 76 1.90 -7.79 -2.84
C ASP A 76 3.21 -6.97 -2.88
N LEU A 77 3.48 -6.25 -3.98
CA LEU A 77 4.61 -5.31 -4.09
C LEU A 77 4.53 -4.16 -3.07
N LEU A 78 3.36 -3.56 -2.90
CA LEU A 78 3.17 -2.48 -1.94
C LEU A 78 3.34 -2.96 -0.50
N GLN A 79 2.92 -4.19 -0.20
CA GLN A 79 3.15 -4.80 1.10
C GLN A 79 4.64 -5.01 1.38
N GLU A 80 5.40 -5.51 0.39
CA GLU A 80 6.85 -5.64 0.50
C GLU A 80 7.52 -4.29 0.77
N LYS A 81 7.13 -3.24 0.03
CA LYS A 81 7.63 -1.87 0.22
C LYS A 81 7.29 -1.30 1.59
N ALA A 82 6.11 -1.59 2.13
CA ALA A 82 5.73 -1.18 3.48
C ALA A 82 6.60 -1.88 4.53
N ASN A 83 6.88 -3.18 4.35
CA ASN A 83 7.74 -3.94 5.23
C ASN A 83 9.20 -3.46 5.18
N GLU A 84 9.72 -3.15 3.99
CA GLU A 84 11.06 -2.58 3.78
C GLU A 84 11.22 -1.27 4.56
N ARG A 85 10.26 -0.35 4.46
CA ARG A 85 10.26 0.93 5.18
C ARG A 85 10.18 0.77 6.69
N ALA A 86 9.37 -0.20 7.15
CA ALA A 86 9.29 -0.51 8.56
C ALA A 86 10.64 -1.05 9.08
N ALA A 87 11.34 -1.86 8.28
CA ALA A 87 12.65 -2.40 8.63
C ALA A 87 13.77 -1.34 8.61
N THR A 88 13.70 -0.37 7.69
CA THR A 88 14.70 0.70 7.57
C THR A 88 14.40 1.94 8.42
N CYS A 89 13.26 1.96 9.13
CA CYS A 89 12.76 3.13 9.87
C CYS A 89 12.67 4.41 9.01
N GLU A 90 12.44 4.24 7.70
CA GLU A 90 12.36 5.34 6.76
C GLU A 90 11.10 6.19 7.00
N ARG A 91 11.31 7.44 7.44
CA ARG A 91 10.23 8.39 7.74
C ARG A 91 10.00 9.44 6.65
N GLN A 92 10.95 9.60 5.74
CA GLN A 92 10.88 10.63 4.70
C GLN A 92 10.08 10.11 3.50
N ARG A 93 8.99 10.80 3.16
CA ARG A 93 8.31 10.65 1.86
C ARG A 93 8.54 11.89 1.02
N SER A 94 8.87 11.69 -0.25
CA SER A 94 8.88 12.78 -1.21
C SER A 94 7.45 13.21 -1.56
N GLU A 95 7.29 14.47 -2.00
CA GLU A 95 6.01 15.01 -2.45
C GLU A 95 5.44 14.22 -3.65
N GLU A 96 6.32 13.74 -4.53
CA GLU A 96 5.96 12.92 -5.68
C GLU A 96 5.32 11.57 -5.29
N GLU A 97 5.67 11.05 -4.11
CA GLU A 97 5.11 9.81 -3.60
C GLU A 97 3.76 10.00 -2.88
N TYR A 98 3.35 11.25 -2.67
CA TYR A 98 2.09 11.54 -2.01
C TYR A 98 0.89 11.23 -2.92
N TYR A 99 1.01 11.52 -4.22
CA TYR A 99 -0.07 11.39 -5.20
C TYR A 99 -0.19 9.99 -5.81
N ALA A 100 -1.39 9.68 -6.31
CA ALA A 100 -1.69 8.43 -6.99
C ALA A 100 -0.83 8.24 -8.24
N LYS A 101 -0.33 7.02 -8.43
CA LYS A 101 0.35 6.59 -9.65
C LYS A 101 -0.53 5.60 -10.41
N GLU A 102 -0.54 5.73 -11.72
CA GLU A 102 -1.17 4.75 -12.61
C GLU A 102 -0.24 3.54 -12.74
N VAL A 103 -0.81 2.33 -12.73
CA VAL A 103 -0.03 1.08 -12.76
C VAL A 103 -0.23 0.39 -14.09
N HIS A 104 0.87 -0.02 -14.71
CA HIS A 104 0.89 -0.71 -16.00
C HIS A 104 1.66 -2.03 -15.90
N LYS A 105 1.12 -3.06 -16.54
CA LYS A 105 1.83 -4.33 -16.75
C LYS A 105 2.37 -4.34 -18.18
N ILE A 106 3.67 -4.57 -18.30
CA ILE A 106 4.36 -4.73 -19.58
C ILE A 106 4.89 -6.16 -19.60
N ASP A 107 4.36 -6.98 -20.50
CA ASP A 107 4.82 -8.35 -20.66
C ASP A 107 6.10 -8.37 -21.50
N MET A 108 7.13 -9.05 -21.00
CA MET A 108 8.36 -9.27 -21.77
C MET A 108 8.17 -10.42 -22.75
N GLN A 109 8.66 -10.25 -23.97
CA GLN A 109 8.68 -11.35 -24.94
C GLN A 109 9.63 -12.44 -24.42
N PRO A 110 9.24 -13.73 -24.49
CA PRO A 110 10.16 -14.80 -24.15
C PRO A 110 11.42 -14.69 -25.01
N PRO A 111 12.62 -14.88 -24.41
CA PRO A 111 13.84 -15.05 -25.19
C PRO A 111 13.59 -16.14 -26.23
N TYR A 112 14.03 -15.90 -27.47
CA TYR A 112 13.82 -16.78 -28.64
C TYR A 112 13.82 -18.28 -28.29
N PRO A 113 12.97 -19.10 -28.93
CA PRO A 113 13.07 -20.54 -28.76
C PRO A 113 14.45 -20.97 -29.26
N SER A 114 15.36 -21.26 -28.33
CA SER A 114 16.59 -21.98 -28.65
C SER A 114 16.15 -23.29 -29.28
N GLU A 115 16.59 -23.47 -30.52
CA GLU A 115 16.39 -24.64 -31.36
C GLU A 115 16.34 -25.91 -30.50
N THR A 116 15.22 -26.63 -30.57
CA THR A 116 15.15 -28.02 -30.08
C THR A 116 16.35 -28.77 -30.65
N PRO A 117 17.21 -29.42 -29.83
CA PRO A 117 18.28 -30.23 -30.39
C PRO A 117 17.62 -31.46 -31.01
N GLY A 118 17.43 -31.38 -32.33
CA GLY A 118 17.24 -32.54 -33.16
C GLY A 118 18.46 -33.43 -32.99
N ARG A 119 18.20 -34.65 -32.53
CA ARG A 119 19.09 -35.81 -32.55
C ARG A 119 19.99 -35.80 -33.79
N LYS A 120 21.31 -35.74 -33.60
CA LYS A 120 22.33 -36.34 -34.47
C LYS A 120 23.66 -36.46 -33.74
N ASP A 121 24.25 -37.62 -33.93
CA ASP A 121 25.40 -38.21 -33.26
C ASP A 121 26.72 -37.48 -33.54
N ASP A 122 27.67 -37.67 -32.61
CA ASP A 122 29.14 -37.52 -32.70
C ASP A 122 29.74 -36.20 -33.25
N LYS A 123 30.46 -35.47 -32.38
CA LYS A 123 31.94 -35.34 -32.38
C LYS A 123 32.39 -34.11 -31.58
N GLU A 124 33.28 -34.39 -30.64
CA GLU A 124 34.02 -33.46 -29.81
C GLU A 124 34.73 -32.33 -30.60
N ARG A 125 34.51 -31.07 -30.18
CA ARG A 125 35.53 -30.01 -30.23
C ARG A 125 35.15 -28.81 -29.34
N ASP A 126 36.00 -28.65 -28.33
CA ASP A 126 36.40 -27.43 -27.64
C ASP A 126 36.31 -26.15 -28.49
N VAL A 127 35.63 -25.10 -27.99
CA VAL A 127 36.11 -23.71 -27.89
C VAL A 127 35.16 -22.94 -26.95
N ARG A 128 35.72 -22.50 -25.82
CA ARG A 128 35.18 -21.37 -25.04
C ARG A 128 35.25 -20.11 -25.90
N GLU A 129 34.11 -19.57 -26.32
CA GLU A 129 34.03 -18.17 -26.71
C GLU A 129 32.81 -17.51 -26.05
N GLY A 130 33.12 -16.50 -25.22
CA GLY A 130 32.13 -15.72 -24.50
C GLY A 130 31.31 -14.88 -25.48
N VAL A 131 30.10 -15.34 -25.78
CA VAL A 131 29.09 -14.51 -26.45
C VAL A 131 28.38 -13.70 -25.36
N LYS A 132 28.85 -12.45 -25.17
CA LYS A 132 28.13 -11.45 -24.39
C LYS A 132 26.76 -11.23 -25.04
N PRO A 133 25.63 -11.43 -24.34
CA PRO A 133 24.33 -11.22 -24.97
C PRO A 133 24.18 -9.75 -25.35
N PRO A 134 23.66 -9.44 -26.56
CA PRO A 134 23.40 -8.07 -26.97
C PRO A 134 22.35 -7.46 -26.04
N VAL A 135 22.55 -6.19 -25.69
CA VAL A 135 21.59 -5.37 -24.95
C VAL A 135 20.38 -5.17 -25.88
N VAL A 136 19.40 -6.06 -25.81
CA VAL A 136 18.17 -5.95 -26.60
C VAL A 136 17.32 -4.85 -25.99
N SER A 137 17.16 -3.75 -26.71
CA SER A 137 16.24 -2.67 -26.37
C SER A 137 14.80 -3.19 -26.36
N PRO A 138 13.99 -2.90 -25.34
CA PRO A 138 12.62 -3.38 -25.31
C PRO A 138 11.77 -2.62 -26.34
N ILE A 139 11.37 -3.31 -27.40
CA ILE A 139 10.28 -2.88 -28.29
C ILE A 139 8.98 -3.13 -27.52
N VAL A 140 8.38 -2.05 -27.01
CA VAL A 140 7.13 -2.08 -26.24
C VAL A 140 5.95 -1.93 -27.19
N HIS A 141 5.02 -2.90 -27.23
CA HIS A 141 3.71 -2.71 -27.85
C HIS A 141 2.58 -3.14 -26.91
N SER A 142 1.52 -2.32 -26.91
CA SER A 142 0.26 -2.43 -26.15
C SER A 142 0.28 -1.89 -24.71
N GLN A 143 0.19 -0.56 -24.58
CA GLN A 143 -0.20 0.14 -23.36
C GLN A 143 -1.73 0.06 -23.17
N ARG A 144 -2.22 -0.66 -22.15
CA ARG A 144 -3.64 -0.54 -21.70
C ARG A 144 -3.69 0.09 -20.31
N ARG A 145 -4.43 1.20 -20.23
CA ARG A 145 -4.51 2.14 -19.11
C ARG A 145 -5.48 1.66 -18.04
N TYR A 146 -5.04 1.57 -16.78
CA TYR A 146 -5.91 1.32 -15.63
C TYR A 146 -5.42 2.07 -14.40
N ARG A 147 -6.31 2.86 -13.78
CA ARG A 147 -6.01 3.75 -12.66
C ARG A 147 -6.62 3.21 -11.37
N TRP A 148 -5.79 2.93 -10.36
CA TRP A 148 -6.22 2.39 -9.06
C TRP A 148 -5.62 3.18 -7.90
N LEU A 149 -6.36 3.26 -6.78
CA LEU A 149 -5.84 3.78 -5.51
C LEU A 149 -5.53 2.63 -4.57
N PHE A 150 -4.26 2.52 -4.18
CA PHE A 150 -3.87 1.86 -2.95
C PHE A 150 -3.39 2.96 -1.99
N PHE A 151 -4.30 3.47 -1.16
CA PHE A 151 -4.00 4.59 -0.27
C PHE A 151 -4.40 4.42 1.19
N LEU A 152 -4.65 3.18 1.62
CA LEU A 152 -4.98 2.89 3.01
C LEU A 152 -3.92 1.98 3.62
N THR A 153 -2.72 2.52 3.76
CA THR A 153 -1.82 2.12 4.85
C THR A 153 -1.51 3.40 5.62
N VAL A 154 -2.40 3.71 6.56
CA VAL A 154 -2.17 4.60 7.70
C VAL A 154 -1.79 3.71 8.86
#